data_AF-A0A9P7CWC6-F1
#
_entry.id   AF-A0A9P7CWC6-F1
#
_cell.length_a   1.000
_cell.length_b   1.000
_cell.length_c   1.000
_cell.angle_alpha   90.00
_cell.angle_beta   90.00
_cell.angle_gamma   90.00
#
_symmetry.space_group_name_H-M   'P 1'
#
loop_
_entity.id
_entity.type
_entity.pdbx_description
1 polymer ?
#
loop_
_entity_poly.entity_id
_entity_poly.type
_entity_poly.pdbx_seq_one_letter_code
_entity_poly.pdbx_strand_id
1 'polypeptide(L)'
;GQTWSQHLFSIATGNPRSLTIQHSDEFYLFMNMWAEFKWLSYQMTLKCWVQATEEYNHCLVKKTGQSVIQKNLQALLCALDDIEPKLMNCIVKDEYTSKRNNETFWCHHCSVVPLVKEEQGEKVSPTQTCSRCQTIMYPGAENSPLNHKQGYCTDGVKQVSKSSEDLPPWPQPQGLFSEGCTFHLHTFLLAVQRVYECIFMQGPGEMDLLEMEAFAKLLASCTEICEDGAVLFQLFADFVVDPSIPRNRIVTYNDKQWLRINFLQQL
;
A
#
# COMPACT_ATOMS: atom_id res chain seq x y z
N GLY A 1 17.29 20.48 -0.03
CA GLY A 1 16.42 19.30 -0.06
C GLY A 1 15.24 19.57 0.85
N GLN A 2 14.04 19.12 0.49
CA GLN A 2 12.88 19.21 1.36
C GLN A 2 13.11 18.33 2.61
N THR A 3 12.66 18.78 3.78
CA THR A 3 12.66 17.95 4.99
C THR A 3 11.63 16.84 4.86
N TRP A 4 11.76 15.77 5.64
CA TRP A 4 10.78 14.68 5.64
C TRP A 4 9.38 15.10 6.04
N SER A 5 9.27 16.04 6.98
CA SER A 5 8.00 16.70 7.28
C SER A 5 7.43 17.44 6.07
N GLN A 6 8.25 18.13 5.27
CA GLN A 6 7.81 18.76 4.02
C GLN A 6 7.43 17.73 2.95
N HIS A 7 8.09 16.57 2.91
CA HIS A 7 7.76 15.47 2.01
C HIS A 7 6.42 14.80 2.41
N LEU A 8 6.23 14.52 3.70
CA LEU A 8 5.00 13.96 4.26
C LEU A 8 3.82 14.93 4.09
N PHE A 9 4.01 16.23 4.38
CA PHE A 9 3.03 17.26 4.05
C PHE A 9 2.79 17.35 2.55
N SER A 10 3.82 17.27 1.70
CA SER A 10 3.64 17.27 0.24
C SER A 10 2.91 16.04 -0.29
N ILE A 11 2.95 14.90 0.40
CA ILE A 11 2.19 13.70 0.03
C ILE A 11 0.74 13.83 0.53
N ALA A 12 0.54 14.21 1.79
CA ALA A 12 -0.77 14.31 2.43
C ALA A 12 -1.59 15.55 2.00
N THR A 13 -0.94 16.64 1.59
CA THR A 13 -1.55 17.92 1.18
C THR A 13 -1.18 18.35 -0.24
N GLY A 14 -0.50 17.47 -0.99
CA GLY A 14 0.02 17.75 -2.32
C GLY A 14 -1.05 18.13 -3.33
N ASN A 15 -0.62 18.81 -4.40
CA ASN A 15 -1.46 19.11 -5.55
C ASN A 15 -2.16 17.81 -6.02
N PRO A 16 -3.50 17.74 -6.09
CA PRO A 16 -4.21 16.51 -6.47
C PRO A 16 -3.74 15.88 -7.80
N ARG A 17 -3.12 16.66 -8.69
CA ARG A 17 -2.53 16.20 -9.95
C ARG A 17 -1.23 15.40 -9.77
N SER A 18 -0.59 15.42 -8.60
CA SER A 18 0.56 14.56 -8.29
C SER A 18 0.13 13.13 -7.95
N LEU A 19 -1.14 12.93 -7.55
CA LEU A 19 -1.70 11.66 -7.11
C LEU A 19 -2.23 10.78 -8.25
N THR A 20 -2.20 11.29 -9.49
CA THR A 20 -2.80 10.62 -10.64
C THR A 20 -1.93 10.77 -11.89
N ILE A 21 -1.84 9.70 -12.67
CA ILE A 21 -1.29 9.73 -14.03
C ILE A 21 -2.42 10.14 -14.97
N GLN A 22 -2.23 11.25 -15.69
CA GLN A 22 -3.26 11.78 -16.58
C GLN A 22 -3.38 10.96 -17.88
N HIS A 23 -4.60 10.91 -18.43
CA HIS A 23 -4.92 10.21 -19.67
C HIS A 23 -4.37 10.95 -20.91
N SER A 24 -3.05 10.93 -21.09
CA SER A 24 -2.36 11.50 -22.25
C SER A 24 -0.91 11.00 -22.33
N ASP A 25 0.06 11.90 -22.52
CA ASP A 25 1.48 11.60 -22.64
C ASP A 25 2.07 10.96 -21.39
N GLU A 26 1.51 11.29 -20.21
CA GLU A 26 1.86 10.67 -18.94
C GLU A 26 1.48 9.18 -18.94
N PHE A 27 0.26 8.84 -19.38
CA PHE A 27 -0.20 7.46 -19.50
C PHE A 27 0.70 6.63 -20.44
N TYR A 28 1.01 7.16 -21.64
CA TYR A 28 1.88 6.42 -22.57
C TYR A 28 3.32 6.31 -22.05
N LEU A 29 3.83 7.34 -21.35
CA LEU A 29 5.13 7.25 -20.69
C LEU A 29 5.12 6.15 -19.64
N PHE A 30 4.10 6.11 -18.78
CA PHE A 30 3.93 5.10 -17.75
C PHE A 30 3.90 3.70 -18.36
N MET A 31 3.10 3.47 -19.40
CA MET A 31 2.98 2.17 -20.06
C MET A 31 4.29 1.69 -20.68
N ASN A 32 5.06 2.61 -21.28
CA ASN A 32 6.37 2.29 -21.83
C ASN A 32 7.37 1.91 -20.73
N MET A 33 7.44 2.70 -19.65
CA MET A 33 8.33 2.42 -18.52
C MET A 33 7.92 1.13 -17.80
N TRP A 34 6.62 0.90 -17.62
CA TRP A 34 6.09 -0.33 -17.07
C TRP A 34 6.57 -1.56 -17.85
N ALA A 35 6.53 -1.50 -19.18
CA ALA A 35 7.01 -2.59 -20.04
C ALA A 35 8.55 -2.73 -20.02
N GLU A 36 9.27 -1.60 -20.00
CA GLU A 36 10.73 -1.57 -19.97
C GLU A 36 11.30 -2.14 -18.66
N PHE A 37 10.77 -1.68 -17.53
CA PHE A 37 11.23 -2.06 -16.20
C PHE A 37 10.47 -3.26 -15.60
N LYS A 38 9.44 -3.75 -16.29
CA LYS A 38 8.61 -4.90 -15.89
C LYS A 38 8.02 -4.75 -14.49
N TRP A 39 7.49 -3.57 -14.19
CA TRP A 39 6.90 -3.26 -12.89
C TRP A 39 5.64 -4.08 -12.65
N LEU A 40 5.71 -5.11 -11.82
CA LEU A 40 4.59 -5.98 -11.48
C LEU A 40 4.18 -5.72 -10.04
N SER A 41 2.92 -5.35 -9.80
CA SER A 41 2.42 -4.97 -8.47
C SER A 41 2.81 -5.98 -7.38
N TYR A 42 2.68 -7.27 -7.68
CA TYR A 42 2.98 -8.38 -6.77
C TYR A 42 4.48 -8.69 -6.56
N GLN A 43 5.36 -8.09 -7.36
CA GLN A 43 6.83 -8.19 -7.19
C GLN A 43 7.42 -6.90 -6.62
N MET A 44 6.63 -5.83 -6.55
CA MET A 44 7.10 -4.53 -6.11
C MET A 44 7.10 -4.46 -4.58
N THR A 45 8.28 -4.33 -4.00
CA THR A 45 8.40 -3.85 -2.62
C THR A 45 8.20 -2.34 -2.58
N LEU A 46 7.92 -1.82 -1.39
CA LEU A 46 7.70 -0.40 -1.21
C LEU A 46 8.95 0.46 -1.51
N LYS A 47 10.14 -0.08 -1.24
CA LYS A 47 11.41 0.50 -1.70
C LYS A 47 11.52 0.55 -3.22
N CYS A 48 11.14 -0.53 -3.92
CA CYS A 48 11.13 -0.57 -5.38
C CYS A 48 10.16 0.48 -5.95
N TRP A 49 9.05 0.70 -5.25
CA TRP A 49 8.02 1.66 -5.58
C TRP A 49 8.52 3.12 -5.51
N VAL A 50 9.25 3.48 -4.45
CA VAL A 50 9.91 4.79 -4.34
C VAL A 50 10.87 5.00 -5.52
N GLN A 51 11.72 4.01 -5.82
CA GLN A 51 12.68 4.08 -6.94
C GLN A 51 11.97 4.21 -8.30
N ALA A 52 10.91 3.45 -8.54
CA ALA A 52 10.11 3.54 -9.76
C ALA A 52 9.47 4.93 -9.91
N THR A 53 9.02 5.53 -8.82
CA THR A 53 8.43 6.88 -8.81
C THR A 53 9.47 7.95 -9.13
N GLU A 54 10.67 7.86 -8.54
CA GLU A 54 11.78 8.76 -8.83
C GLU A 54 12.18 8.68 -10.31
N GLU A 55 12.32 7.47 -10.85
CA GLU A 55 12.67 7.25 -12.26
C GLU A 55 11.57 7.77 -13.19
N TYR A 56 10.30 7.50 -12.88
CA TYR A 56 9.16 8.01 -13.65
C TYR A 56 9.17 9.54 -13.70
N ASN A 57 9.39 10.19 -12.56
CA ASN A 57 9.48 11.65 -12.50
C ASN A 57 10.67 12.20 -13.28
N HIS A 58 11.81 11.52 -13.27
CA HIS A 58 12.96 11.89 -14.07
C HIS A 58 12.62 11.86 -15.56
N CYS A 59 12.00 10.79 -16.05
CA CYS A 59 11.56 10.67 -17.43
C CYS A 59 10.48 11.69 -17.80
N LEU A 60 9.54 11.97 -16.88
CA LEU A 60 8.47 12.95 -17.09
C LEU A 60 9.03 14.36 -17.25
N VAL A 61 9.96 14.77 -16.38
CA VAL A 61 10.66 16.07 -16.48
C VAL A 61 11.45 16.15 -17.79
N LYS A 62 12.12 15.07 -18.19
CA LYS A 62 12.86 15.03 -19.46
C LYS A 62 11.95 15.20 -20.69
N LYS A 63 10.74 14.64 -20.65
CA LYS A 63 9.78 14.68 -21.76
C LYS A 63 8.99 15.99 -21.84
N THR A 64 8.62 16.56 -20.70
CA THR A 64 7.66 17.69 -20.60
C THR A 64 8.31 19.00 -20.12
N GLY A 65 9.50 18.94 -19.55
CA GLY A 65 10.24 20.09 -19.01
C GLY A 65 10.11 20.25 -17.49
N GLN A 66 10.89 21.19 -16.94
CA GLN A 66 11.09 21.36 -15.48
C GLN A 66 9.85 21.85 -14.72
N SER A 67 8.86 22.43 -15.41
CA SER A 67 7.63 22.94 -14.79
C SER A 67 6.54 21.87 -14.59
N VAL A 68 6.79 20.62 -15.01
CA VAL A 68 5.82 19.54 -14.87
C VAL A 68 5.62 19.15 -13.40
N ILE A 69 4.38 18.82 -13.04
CA ILE A 69 4.05 18.35 -11.70
C ILE A 69 4.55 16.91 -11.56
N GLN A 70 5.53 16.73 -10.67
CA GLN A 70 6.03 15.41 -10.32
C GLN A 70 4.95 14.60 -9.60
N LYS A 71 4.96 13.29 -9.87
CA LYS A 71 4.03 12.32 -9.30
C LYS A 71 4.52 11.80 -7.98
N ASN A 72 3.58 11.49 -7.11
CA ASN A 72 3.89 10.73 -5.91
C ASN A 72 3.76 9.23 -6.19
N LEU A 73 4.13 8.44 -5.19
CA LEU A 73 4.05 6.99 -5.29
C LEU A 73 2.61 6.48 -5.51
N GLN A 74 1.62 7.13 -4.90
CA GLN A 74 0.21 6.75 -5.06
C GLN A 74 -0.23 6.77 -6.54
N ALA A 75 0.29 7.71 -7.34
CA ALA A 75 -0.05 7.80 -8.75
C ALA A 75 0.33 6.54 -9.54
N LEU A 76 1.51 5.96 -9.28
CA LEU A 76 1.96 4.75 -9.96
C LEU A 76 1.21 3.51 -9.45
N LEU A 77 0.95 3.44 -8.13
CA LEU A 77 0.13 2.38 -7.53
C LEU A 77 -1.27 2.33 -8.15
N CYS A 78 -1.96 3.47 -8.19
CA CYS A 78 -3.29 3.56 -8.82
C CYS A 78 -3.24 3.27 -10.32
N ALA A 79 -2.17 3.67 -11.01
CA ALA A 79 -2.03 3.38 -12.42
C ALA A 79 -1.85 1.87 -12.70
N LEU A 80 -1.12 1.13 -11.86
CA LEU A 80 -1.08 -0.34 -12.00
C LEU A 80 -2.39 -1.01 -11.63
N ASP A 81 -3.04 -0.59 -10.56
CA ASP A 81 -4.37 -1.08 -10.18
C ASP A 81 -5.37 -0.94 -11.34
N ASP A 82 -5.30 0.18 -12.07
CA ASP A 82 -6.13 0.40 -13.24
C ASP A 82 -5.75 -0.45 -14.46
N ILE A 83 -4.48 -0.79 -14.65
CA ILE A 83 -3.94 -1.33 -15.90
C ILE A 83 -3.76 -2.84 -15.85
N GLU A 84 -3.28 -3.42 -14.75
CA GLU A 84 -3.08 -4.86 -14.65
C GLU A 84 -4.39 -5.65 -14.89
N PRO A 85 -5.56 -5.26 -14.32
CA PRO A 85 -6.83 -5.93 -14.64
C PRO A 85 -7.25 -5.76 -16.10
N LYS A 86 -6.93 -4.62 -16.74
CA LYS A 86 -7.25 -4.40 -18.16
C LYS A 86 -6.42 -5.31 -19.06
N LEU A 87 -5.12 -5.41 -18.79
CA LEU A 87 -4.22 -6.32 -19.49
C LEU A 87 -4.61 -7.78 -19.29
N MET A 88 -4.94 -8.17 -18.06
CA MET A 88 -5.46 -9.51 -17.76
C MET A 88 -6.72 -9.81 -18.57
N ASN A 89 -7.66 -8.86 -18.66
CA ASN A 89 -8.85 -9.05 -19.47
C ASN A 89 -8.53 -9.22 -20.97
N CYS A 90 -7.56 -8.48 -21.51
CA CYS A 90 -7.11 -8.67 -22.89
C CYS A 90 -6.56 -10.08 -23.12
N ILE A 91 -5.69 -10.57 -22.22
CA ILE A 91 -5.08 -11.91 -22.31
C ILE A 91 -6.16 -13.01 -22.22
N VAL A 92 -7.09 -12.91 -21.26
CA VAL A 92 -8.13 -13.92 -21.04
C VAL A 92 -9.13 -13.98 -22.19
N LYS A 93 -9.48 -12.84 -22.79
CA LYS A 93 -10.46 -12.74 -23.87
C LYS A 93 -9.85 -12.89 -25.26
N ASP A 94 -8.53 -12.87 -25.38
CA ASP A 94 -7.80 -12.77 -26.64
C ASP A 94 -8.28 -11.56 -27.48
N GLU A 95 -8.57 -10.44 -26.82
CA GLU A 95 -9.12 -9.21 -27.42
C GLU A 95 -8.20 -8.02 -27.10
N TYR A 96 -7.46 -7.57 -28.12
CA TYR A 96 -6.45 -6.52 -27.98
C TYR A 96 -6.85 -5.20 -28.65
N THR A 97 -8.08 -5.07 -29.10
CA THR A 97 -8.52 -3.92 -29.88
C THR A 97 -8.63 -2.67 -29.01
N SER A 98 -7.86 -1.62 -29.32
CA SER A 98 -7.99 -0.31 -28.65
C SER A 98 -9.20 0.48 -29.18
N LYS A 99 -9.55 1.58 -28.51
CA LYS A 99 -10.61 2.52 -28.95
C LYS A 99 -10.45 3.04 -30.39
N ARG A 100 -9.25 2.94 -30.98
CA ARG A 100 -8.97 3.35 -32.36
C ARG A 100 -8.92 2.16 -33.34
N ASN A 101 -9.44 1.00 -32.94
CA ASN A 101 -9.41 -0.25 -33.70
C ASN A 101 -7.99 -0.70 -34.10
N ASN A 102 -7.00 -0.41 -33.26
CA ASN A 102 -5.62 -0.89 -33.42
C ASN A 102 -5.24 -1.78 -32.23
N GLU A 103 -4.54 -2.88 -32.49
CA GLU A 103 -4.11 -3.88 -31.52
C GLU A 103 -2.66 -3.72 -31.08
N THR A 104 -1.82 -3.00 -31.83
CA THR A 104 -0.36 -2.98 -31.62
C THR A 104 0.04 -2.60 -30.20
N PHE A 105 -0.68 -1.65 -29.60
CA PHE A 105 -0.42 -1.18 -28.24
C PHE A 105 -0.66 -2.30 -27.20
N TRP A 106 -1.84 -2.91 -27.23
CA TRP A 106 -2.20 -3.93 -26.25
C TRP A 106 -1.45 -5.23 -26.49
N CYS A 107 -1.25 -5.65 -27.74
CA CYS A 107 -0.43 -6.82 -28.06
C CYS A 107 1.02 -6.67 -27.55
N HIS A 108 1.62 -5.49 -27.73
CA HIS A 108 2.96 -5.22 -27.21
C HIS A 108 3.00 -5.33 -25.68
N HIS A 109 2.11 -4.62 -24.98
CA HIS A 109 2.14 -4.60 -23.52
C HIS A 109 1.71 -5.91 -22.86
N CYS A 110 0.78 -6.67 -23.46
CA CYS A 110 0.39 -7.99 -22.94
C CYS A 110 1.48 -9.06 -23.16
N SER A 111 2.35 -8.90 -24.17
CA SER A 111 3.40 -9.88 -24.47
C SER A 111 4.70 -9.67 -23.71
N VAL A 112 5.01 -8.43 -23.30
CA VAL A 112 6.31 -8.10 -22.68
C VAL A 112 6.36 -8.44 -21.19
N VAL A 113 5.23 -8.36 -20.48
CA VAL A 113 5.18 -8.57 -19.03
C VAL A 113 4.17 -9.69 -18.71
N PRO A 114 4.63 -10.89 -18.32
CA PRO A 114 3.74 -11.97 -17.94
C PRO A 114 3.11 -11.67 -16.58
N LEU A 115 1.81 -11.36 -16.57
CA LEU A 115 1.05 -11.07 -15.34
C LEU A 115 0.78 -12.33 -14.50
N VAL A 116 0.78 -13.50 -15.13
CA VAL A 116 0.60 -14.82 -14.49
C VAL A 116 1.67 -15.77 -15.03
N LYS A 117 2.19 -16.66 -14.18
CA LYS A 117 2.99 -17.79 -14.68
C LYS A 117 2.07 -18.78 -15.38
N GLU A 118 2.24 -18.96 -16.68
CA GLU A 118 1.56 -20.02 -17.43
C GLU A 118 1.98 -21.39 -16.91
N GLU A 119 1.03 -22.13 -16.33
CA GLU A 119 1.16 -23.57 -16.20
C GLU A 119 0.78 -24.19 -17.56
N GLN A 120 1.64 -25.07 -18.07
CA GLN A 120 1.53 -25.63 -19.42
C GLN A 120 0.15 -26.28 -19.63
N GLY A 121 -0.70 -25.62 -20.43
CA GLY A 121 -1.95 -26.18 -20.94
C GLY A 121 -3.25 -25.72 -20.27
N GLU A 122 -3.21 -24.89 -19.22
CA GLU A 122 -4.42 -24.37 -18.58
C GLU A 122 -4.78 -22.95 -19.03
N LYS A 123 -6.08 -22.72 -19.27
CA LYS A 123 -6.60 -21.38 -19.61
C LYS A 123 -6.35 -20.44 -18.43
N VAL A 124 -5.71 -19.30 -18.69
CA VAL A 124 -5.54 -18.21 -17.73
C VAL A 124 -6.92 -17.80 -17.20
N SER A 125 -7.18 -18.05 -15.91
CA SER A 125 -8.42 -17.64 -15.26
C SER A 125 -8.35 -16.18 -14.83
N PRO A 126 -9.48 -15.44 -14.74
CA PRO A 126 -9.50 -14.09 -14.20
C PRO A 126 -8.90 -14.06 -12.79
N THR A 127 -7.74 -13.42 -12.65
CA THR A 127 -7.06 -13.31 -11.37
C THR A 127 -7.82 -12.37 -10.45
N GLN A 128 -8.08 -12.82 -9.22
CA GLN A 128 -8.68 -11.98 -8.18
C GLN A 128 -7.68 -10.89 -7.75
N THR A 129 -8.16 -9.65 -7.61
CA THR A 129 -7.39 -8.53 -7.06
C THR A 129 -7.71 -8.37 -5.58
N CYS A 130 -6.68 -8.10 -4.76
CA CYS A 130 -6.84 -7.85 -3.34
C CYS A 130 -7.47 -6.47 -3.12
N SER A 131 -8.63 -6.39 -2.47
CA SER A 131 -9.31 -5.12 -2.17
C SER A 131 -8.52 -4.14 -1.29
N ARG A 132 -7.46 -4.62 -0.60
CA ARG A 132 -6.63 -3.80 0.29
C ARG A 132 -5.43 -3.17 -0.41
N CYS A 133 -4.57 -4.00 -1.01
CA CYS A 133 -3.35 -3.56 -1.67
C CYS A 133 -3.49 -3.43 -3.19
N GLN A 134 -4.67 -3.75 -3.74
CA GLN A 134 -4.98 -3.70 -5.16
C GLN A 134 -4.04 -4.50 -6.07
N THR A 135 -3.39 -5.52 -5.50
CA THR A 135 -2.44 -6.40 -6.18
C THR A 135 -3.13 -7.70 -6.61
N ILE A 136 -2.66 -8.30 -7.71
CA ILE A 136 -3.06 -9.64 -8.14
C ILE A 136 -2.80 -10.66 -7.02
N MET A 137 -3.83 -11.39 -6.60
CA MET A 137 -3.75 -12.29 -5.45
C MET A 137 -2.98 -13.59 -5.73
N TYR A 138 -3.12 -14.15 -6.92
CA TYR A 138 -2.59 -15.49 -7.22
C TYR A 138 -1.77 -15.50 -8.53
N PRO A 139 -0.66 -14.74 -8.61
CA PRO A 139 0.12 -14.64 -9.84
C PRO A 139 1.03 -15.84 -10.12
N GLY A 140 1.26 -16.72 -9.13
CA GLY A 140 2.08 -17.92 -9.27
C GLY A 140 1.31 -19.22 -9.02
N ALA A 141 1.98 -20.34 -9.28
CA ALA A 141 1.52 -21.69 -9.03
C ALA A 141 1.03 -21.91 -7.59
N GLU A 142 0.33 -23.02 -7.35
CA GLU A 142 -0.11 -23.40 -6.00
C GLU A 142 1.06 -23.34 -4.99
N ASN A 143 0.80 -22.76 -3.81
CA ASN A 143 1.79 -22.52 -2.75
C ASN A 143 2.94 -21.56 -3.07
N SER A 144 2.90 -20.84 -4.20
CA SER A 144 3.88 -19.80 -4.53
C SER A 144 3.97 -18.73 -3.42
N PRO A 145 5.17 -18.28 -3.02
CA PRO A 145 5.33 -17.18 -2.07
C PRO A 145 4.83 -15.83 -2.62
N LEU A 146 4.59 -15.73 -3.93
CA LEU A 146 4.00 -14.56 -4.58
C LEU A 146 2.48 -14.46 -4.36
N ASN A 147 1.85 -15.57 -3.96
CA ASN A 147 0.42 -15.63 -3.77
C ASN A 147 0.05 -15.02 -2.41
N HIS A 148 -1.01 -14.22 -2.42
CA HIS A 148 -1.68 -13.76 -1.22
C HIS A 148 -2.09 -14.95 -0.37
N LYS A 149 -1.89 -14.81 0.95
CA LYS A 149 -2.39 -15.77 1.91
C LYS A 149 -3.92 -15.65 1.99
N GLN A 150 -4.57 -16.78 2.25
CA GLN A 150 -6.02 -16.81 2.30
C GLN A 150 -6.53 -15.98 3.49
N GLY A 151 -7.40 -15.01 3.21
CA GLY A 151 -8.12 -14.23 4.22
C GLY A 151 -7.43 -12.93 4.68
N TYR A 152 -6.17 -12.67 4.33
CA TYR A 152 -5.45 -11.45 4.72
C TYR A 152 -4.46 -10.95 3.67
N CYS A 153 -4.19 -9.66 3.73
CA CYS A 153 -3.29 -8.93 2.82
C CYS A 153 -1.83 -9.05 3.27
N THR A 154 -0.88 -8.59 2.45
CA THR A 154 0.56 -8.64 2.69
C THR A 154 1.00 -7.91 3.96
N ASP A 155 0.24 -6.90 4.39
CA ASP A 155 0.41 -6.15 5.65
C ASP A 155 -0.15 -6.89 6.88
N GLY A 156 -0.67 -8.11 6.70
CA GLY A 156 -1.19 -8.97 7.76
C GLY A 156 -2.64 -8.70 8.17
N VAL A 157 -3.29 -7.71 7.55
CA VAL A 157 -4.67 -7.30 7.88
C VAL A 157 -5.70 -8.08 7.04
N LYS A 158 -6.84 -8.46 7.62
CA LYS A 158 -7.92 -9.17 6.91
C LYS A 158 -8.40 -8.39 5.69
N GLN A 159 -8.70 -9.06 4.57
CA GLN A 159 -9.10 -8.40 3.33
C GLN A 159 -10.51 -7.77 3.38
N VAL A 160 -11.40 -8.36 4.18
CA VAL A 160 -12.78 -7.94 4.33
C VAL A 160 -13.13 -7.91 5.81
N SER A 161 -13.79 -6.84 6.26
CA SER A 161 -14.31 -6.76 7.64
C SER A 161 -15.57 -7.61 7.76
N LYS A 162 -15.68 -8.38 8.86
CA LYS A 162 -16.93 -9.09 9.18
C LYS A 162 -17.89 -8.21 9.98
N SER A 163 -17.34 -7.21 10.67
CA SER A 163 -18.09 -6.16 11.36
C SER A 163 -18.27 -4.94 10.45
N SER A 164 -19.13 -4.01 10.87
CA SER A 164 -19.23 -2.67 10.28
C SER A 164 -18.06 -1.74 10.68
N GLU A 165 -17.03 -2.27 11.36
CA GLU A 165 -15.85 -1.51 11.75
C GLU A 165 -14.89 -1.39 10.56
N ASP A 166 -14.41 -0.17 10.33
CA ASP A 166 -13.41 0.12 9.30
C ASP A 166 -12.11 -0.63 9.60
N LEU A 167 -11.49 -1.17 8.55
CA LEU A 167 -10.21 -1.84 8.69
C LEU A 167 -9.07 -0.82 8.79
N PRO A 168 -7.93 -1.19 9.40
CA PRO A 168 -6.72 -0.40 9.33
C PRO A 168 -6.39 0.02 7.88
N PRO A 169 -5.97 1.27 7.64
CA PRO A 169 -5.57 1.73 6.31
C PRO A 169 -4.38 0.92 5.78
N TRP A 170 -4.23 0.76 4.48
CA TRP A 170 -3.08 0.06 3.89
C TRP A 170 -1.99 1.07 3.44
N PRO A 171 -0.69 0.75 3.49
CA PRO A 171 -0.08 -0.43 4.12
C PRO A 171 0.17 -0.21 5.62
N GLN A 172 0.05 -1.27 6.42
CA GLN A 172 0.47 -1.24 7.83
C GLN A 172 1.90 -1.76 8.00
N PRO A 173 2.66 -1.26 8.99
CA PRO A 173 4.01 -1.74 9.30
C PRO A 173 4.06 -3.26 9.44
N GLN A 174 5.07 -3.88 8.84
CA GLN A 174 5.20 -5.34 8.83
C GLN A 174 5.19 -5.93 10.24
N GLY A 175 4.35 -6.94 10.46
CA GLY A 175 4.23 -7.63 11.75
C GLY A 175 3.43 -6.87 12.80
N LEU A 176 2.84 -5.71 12.46
CA LEU A 176 1.84 -5.06 13.31
C LEU A 176 0.55 -5.89 13.39
N PHE A 177 0.15 -6.44 12.25
CA PHE A 177 -0.96 -7.37 12.14
C PHE A 177 -0.46 -8.70 11.59
N SER A 178 -1.09 -9.80 11.98
CA SER A 178 -0.85 -11.11 11.36
C SER A 178 -2.13 -11.92 11.26
N GLU A 179 -2.16 -12.82 10.28
CA GLU A 179 -3.25 -13.80 10.08
C GLU A 179 -4.64 -13.16 9.94
N GLY A 180 -4.69 -11.87 9.62
CA GLY A 180 -5.91 -11.10 9.43
C GLY A 180 -6.64 -10.68 10.71
N CYS A 181 -6.31 -11.28 11.85
CA CYS A 181 -7.03 -11.07 13.11
C CYS A 181 -6.15 -10.87 14.33
N THR A 182 -4.83 -10.87 14.23
CA THR A 182 -3.96 -10.67 15.41
C THR A 182 -3.32 -9.29 15.37
N PHE A 183 -3.39 -8.55 16.48
CA PHE A 183 -2.72 -7.26 16.68
C PHE A 183 -1.52 -7.39 17.64
N HIS A 184 -0.34 -6.98 17.18
CA HIS A 184 0.92 -7.12 17.90
C HIS A 184 1.35 -5.82 18.56
N LEU A 185 1.12 -5.70 19.87
CA LEU A 185 1.41 -4.46 20.62
C LEU A 185 2.88 -4.08 20.62
N HIS A 186 3.78 -5.04 20.76
CA HIS A 186 5.20 -4.71 20.80
C HIS A 186 5.62 -4.02 19.51
N THR A 187 5.21 -4.58 18.36
CA THR A 187 5.43 -3.99 17.04
C THR A 187 4.74 -2.63 16.90
N PHE A 188 3.51 -2.50 17.42
CA PHE A 188 2.79 -1.22 17.44
C PHE A 188 3.58 -0.12 18.18
N LEU A 189 4.06 -0.40 19.38
CA LEU A 189 4.80 0.58 20.19
C LEU A 189 6.14 0.95 19.53
N LEU A 190 6.83 -0.01 18.92
CA LEU A 190 8.03 0.26 18.13
C LEU A 190 7.72 1.12 16.91
N ALA A 191 6.61 0.86 16.20
CA ALA A 191 6.19 1.66 15.06
C ALA A 191 5.84 3.10 15.48
N VAL A 192 5.14 3.24 16.59
CA VAL A 192 4.81 4.52 17.22
C VAL A 192 6.08 5.31 17.58
N GLN A 193 7.05 4.65 18.23
CA GLN A 193 8.35 5.26 18.56
C GLN A 193 9.09 5.70 17.29
N ARG A 194 9.12 4.86 16.25
CA ARG A 194 9.77 5.18 14.98
C ARG A 194 9.14 6.39 14.29
N VAL A 195 7.81 6.51 14.27
CA VAL A 195 7.13 7.70 13.74
C VAL A 195 7.52 8.95 14.54
N TYR A 196 7.54 8.86 15.87
CA TYR A 196 8.00 9.97 16.71
C TYR A 196 9.46 10.35 16.40
N GLU A 197 10.37 9.39 16.34
CA GLU A 197 11.78 9.62 16.04
C GLU A 197 12.00 10.23 14.65
N CYS A 198 11.27 9.74 13.64
CA CYS A 198 11.34 10.24 12.27
C CYS A 198 10.79 11.68 12.13
N ILE A 199 9.75 12.04 12.89
CA ILE A 199 9.16 13.39 12.83
C ILE A 199 9.99 14.39 13.65
N PHE A 200 10.47 14.00 14.83
CA PHE A 200 10.99 14.94 15.84
C PHE A 200 12.49 14.85 16.11
N MET A 201 13.14 13.70 15.88
CA MET A 201 14.51 13.47 16.35
C MET A 201 15.56 13.46 15.24
N GLN A 202 15.42 12.65 14.18
CA GLN A 202 16.33 12.64 13.01
C GLN A 202 15.64 12.08 11.76
N GLY A 203 16.10 12.48 10.56
CA GLY A 203 15.63 11.96 9.27
C GLY A 203 15.79 10.43 9.11
N PRO A 204 15.34 9.88 7.99
CA PRO A 204 14.62 8.60 7.89
C PRO A 204 15.37 7.43 8.53
N GLY A 205 14.70 6.75 9.46
CA GLY A 205 15.00 5.36 9.80
C GLY A 205 14.46 4.40 8.72
N GLU A 206 14.49 3.10 8.98
CA GLU A 206 14.04 2.04 8.04
C GLU A 206 12.53 2.02 7.73
N MET A 207 11.73 2.91 8.31
CA MET A 207 10.28 2.92 8.08
C MET A 207 9.94 3.64 6.78
N ASP A 208 9.10 3.00 5.96
CA ASP A 208 8.72 3.57 4.67
C ASP A 208 7.69 4.72 4.82
N LEU A 209 7.68 5.64 3.84
CA LEU A 209 6.74 6.75 3.72
C LEU A 209 5.26 6.35 3.70
N LEU A 210 4.87 5.34 2.90
CA LEU A 210 3.46 4.94 2.83
C LEU A 210 3.02 4.22 4.10
N GLU A 211 3.89 3.38 4.65
CA GLU A 211 3.66 2.77 5.97
C GLU A 211 3.55 3.85 7.04
N MET A 212 4.43 4.87 7.04
CA MET A 212 4.34 6.00 7.97
C MET A 212 3.04 6.78 7.82
N GLU A 213 2.63 7.11 6.60
CA GLU A 213 1.40 7.87 6.36
C GLU A 213 0.16 7.08 6.77
N ALA A 214 0.05 5.82 6.33
CA ALA A 214 -1.06 4.95 6.68
C ALA A 214 -1.08 4.66 8.19
N PHE A 215 0.07 4.44 8.81
CA PHE A 215 0.17 4.25 10.25
C PHE A 215 -0.17 5.53 11.02
N ALA A 216 0.26 6.71 10.55
CA ALA A 216 -0.14 7.98 11.15
C ALA A 216 -1.66 8.22 11.04
N LYS A 217 -2.28 7.86 9.91
CA LYS A 217 -3.74 7.87 9.73
C LYS A 217 -4.43 6.91 10.70
N LEU A 218 -3.87 5.71 10.91
CA LEU A 218 -4.35 4.77 11.91
C LEU A 218 -4.29 5.39 13.32
N LEU A 219 -3.15 5.96 13.70
CA LEU A 219 -3.01 6.63 15.00
C LEU A 219 -4.01 7.76 15.16
N ALA A 220 -4.17 8.63 14.15
CA ALA A 220 -5.09 9.76 14.22
C ALA A 220 -6.56 9.34 14.33
N SER A 221 -6.96 8.25 13.66
CA SER A 221 -8.35 7.77 13.65
C SER A 221 -8.71 6.94 14.88
N CYS A 222 -7.74 6.27 15.50
CA CYS A 222 -7.96 5.37 16.61
C CYS A 222 -7.45 5.91 17.95
N THR A 223 -6.89 7.12 18.03
CA THR A 223 -6.37 7.69 19.29
C THR A 223 -7.29 8.76 19.87
N GLU A 224 -7.55 8.66 21.17
CA GLU A 224 -8.25 9.66 21.98
C GLU A 224 -7.32 10.16 23.10
N ILE A 225 -7.36 11.47 23.37
CA ILE A 225 -6.65 12.09 24.50
C ILE A 225 -7.70 12.42 25.56
N CYS A 226 -7.63 11.73 26.70
CA CYS A 226 -8.53 11.94 27.83
C CYS A 226 -8.21 13.26 28.55
N GLU A 227 -9.17 13.76 29.34
CA GLU A 227 -9.03 15.01 30.11
C GLU A 227 -7.85 14.98 31.11
N ASP A 228 -7.48 13.80 31.60
CA ASP A 228 -6.33 13.58 32.50
C ASP A 228 -4.97 13.52 31.76
N GLY A 229 -4.99 13.73 30.44
CA GLY A 229 -3.83 13.66 29.56
C GLY A 229 -3.42 12.23 29.17
N ALA A 230 -4.20 11.20 29.54
CA ALA A 230 -3.96 9.85 29.06
C ALA A 230 -4.23 9.73 27.56
N VAL A 231 -3.33 9.06 26.85
CA VAL A 231 -3.48 8.76 25.41
C VAL A 231 -3.98 7.32 25.28
N LEU A 232 -5.16 7.15 24.69
CA LEU A 232 -5.83 5.86 24.51
C LEU A 232 -5.93 5.54 23.02
N PHE A 233 -5.57 4.32 22.64
CA PHE A 233 -5.74 3.81 21.27
C PHE A 233 -6.84 2.74 21.25
N GLN A 234 -7.91 2.96 20.49
CA GLN A 234 -9.01 2.03 20.34
C GLN A 234 -8.52 0.74 19.68
N LEU A 235 -8.73 -0.39 20.34
CA LEU A 235 -8.47 -1.70 19.77
C LEU A 235 -9.65 -2.10 18.87
N PHE A 236 -9.33 -2.71 17.74
CA PHE A 236 -10.32 -3.21 16.80
C PHE A 236 -11.03 -4.42 17.39
N ALA A 237 -12.36 -4.43 17.35
CA ALA A 237 -13.17 -5.49 17.96
C ALA A 237 -12.94 -6.85 17.32
N ASP A 238 -12.67 -6.85 16.01
CA ASP A 238 -12.42 -8.06 15.23
C ASP A 238 -10.99 -8.62 15.37
N PHE A 239 -10.12 -7.95 16.14
CA PHE A 239 -8.73 -8.37 16.31
C PHE A 239 -8.49 -8.93 17.71
N VAL A 240 -7.92 -10.12 17.74
CA VAL A 240 -7.35 -10.70 18.95
C VAL A 240 -6.05 -9.98 19.27
N VAL A 241 -6.02 -9.48 20.48
CA VAL A 241 -4.86 -8.84 21.06
C VAL A 241 -3.91 -9.93 21.55
N ASP A 242 -2.63 -9.84 21.20
CA ASP A 242 -1.63 -10.83 21.64
C ASP A 242 -1.67 -11.03 23.18
N PRO A 243 -1.76 -12.27 23.69
CA PRO A 243 -1.74 -12.56 25.13
C PRO A 243 -0.49 -12.07 25.87
N SER A 244 0.60 -11.73 25.16
CA SER A 244 1.81 -11.13 25.74
C SER A 244 1.60 -9.74 26.34
N ILE A 245 0.45 -9.10 26.07
CA ILE A 245 0.15 -7.76 26.58
C ILE A 245 -0.24 -7.80 28.07
N PRO A 246 0.41 -6.97 28.91
CA PRO A 246 -0.04 -6.75 30.27
C PRO A 246 -1.47 -6.21 30.30
N ARG A 247 -2.42 -6.97 30.89
CA ARG A 247 -3.85 -6.60 30.93
C ARG A 247 -4.12 -5.23 31.56
N ASN A 248 -3.24 -4.76 32.43
CA ASN A 248 -3.32 -3.43 33.06
C ASN A 248 -3.12 -2.27 32.06
N ARG A 249 -2.68 -2.55 30.83
CA ARG A 249 -2.60 -1.56 29.73
C ARG A 249 -3.87 -1.46 28.90
N ILE A 250 -4.79 -2.42 29.04
CA ILE A 250 -6.08 -2.42 28.34
C ILE A 250 -7.15 -1.90 29.29
N VAL A 251 -7.82 -0.82 28.88
CA VAL A 251 -8.92 -0.20 29.61
C VAL A 251 -10.19 -0.42 28.82
N THR A 252 -11.29 -0.72 29.51
CA THR A 252 -12.62 -0.74 28.87
C THR A 252 -13.27 0.61 29.11
N TYR A 253 -13.63 1.29 28.02
CA TYR A 253 -14.28 2.61 28.04
C TYR A 253 -15.29 2.68 26.89
N ASN A 254 -16.53 3.08 27.20
CA ASN A 254 -17.67 3.09 26.25
C ASN A 254 -17.87 1.76 25.50
N ASP A 255 -17.87 0.64 26.23
CA ASP A 255 -18.02 -0.74 25.70
C ASP A 255 -16.97 -1.15 24.65
N LYS A 256 -15.89 -0.38 24.53
CA LYS A 256 -14.75 -0.65 23.66
C LYS A 256 -13.50 -0.90 24.48
N GLN A 257 -12.58 -1.67 23.90
CA GLN A 257 -11.26 -1.87 24.49
C GLN A 257 -10.28 -0.83 23.96
N TRP A 258 -9.52 -0.25 24.87
CA TRP A 258 -8.55 0.80 24.58
C TRP A 258 -7.20 0.41 25.15
N LEU A 259 -6.15 0.58 24.37
CA LEU A 259 -4.78 0.47 24.81
C LEU A 259 -4.31 1.82 25.34
N ARG A 260 -3.85 1.87 26.58
CA ARG A 260 -3.18 3.05 27.12
C ARG A 260 -1.76 3.16 26.56
N ILE A 261 -1.50 4.19 25.76
CA ILE A 261 -0.17 4.48 25.22
C ILE A 261 0.59 5.37 26.21
N ASN A 262 1.32 4.73 27.14
CA ASN A 262 2.23 5.43 28.03
C ASN A 262 3.60 5.58 27.34
N PHE A 263 3.79 6.68 26.62
CA PHE A 263 5.01 6.93 25.84
C PHE A 263 6.32 7.04 26.66
N LEU A 264 6.27 7.09 28.00
CA LEU A 264 7.45 7.37 28.84
C LEU A 264 7.49 6.62 30.18
N GLN A 265 6.62 5.63 30.43
CA GLN A 265 6.74 4.77 31.62
C GLN A 265 7.39 3.44 31.25
N GLN A 266 8.71 3.49 31.07
CA GLN A 266 9.69 2.40 31.06
C GLN A 266 9.52 1.30 29.99
N LEU A 267 10.36 1.39 28.96
CA LEU A 267 11.18 0.24 28.54
C LEU A 267 12.22 -0.02 29.65
#